data_AF-A0A7J6ULI8-F1
#
_entry.id   AF-A0A7J6ULI8-F1
#
_cell.length_a   1.000
_cell.length_b   1.000
_cell.length_c   1.000
_cell.angle_alpha   90.00
_cell.angle_beta   90.00
_cell.angle_gamma   90.00
#
_symmetry.space_group_name_H-M   'P 1'
#
loop_
_entity.id
_entity.type
_entity.pdbx_description
1 polymer ?
#
loop_
_entity_poly.entity_id
_entity_poly.type
_entity_poly.pdbx_seq_one_letter_code
_entity_poly.pdbx_strand_id
1 'polypeptide(L)'
;MTLGIDVSRLFPEMVMASYTNDLVQKKMIYLYLVNYAASNPSLAVLAINTLQKDCQDTDPSIRGLALRSLCGLQLSNMMEYLEPAVKKGLADPNGYVRKAAVVGALKMFHLDPQHVRENTDIVQDLYHIVSGSDHDPDVIYDA
;
A
#
# COMPACT_ATOMS: atom_id res chain seq x y z
N MET A 1 -4.98 15.91 -12.96
CA MET A 1 -4.22 16.06 -11.71
C MET A 1 -3.28 17.26 -11.75
N THR A 2 -2.18 17.25 -12.53
CA THR A 2 -1.16 18.32 -12.49
C THR A 2 -1.58 19.66 -13.10
N LEU A 3 -2.57 19.68 -14.00
CA LEU A 3 -3.19 20.91 -14.54
C LEU A 3 -4.41 21.39 -13.72
N GLY A 4 -4.69 20.76 -12.57
CA GLY A 4 -5.84 21.12 -11.72
C GLY A 4 -7.21 20.70 -12.27
N ILE A 5 -7.27 20.06 -13.44
CA ILE A 5 -8.52 19.55 -14.01
C ILE A 5 -8.96 18.30 -13.23
N ASP A 6 -10.19 18.35 -12.73
CA ASP A 6 -10.86 17.21 -12.09
C ASP A 6 -11.20 16.16 -13.15
N VAL A 7 -10.65 14.97 -12.96
CA VAL A 7 -10.87 13.80 -13.81
C VAL A 7 -11.55 12.67 -13.05
N SER A 8 -12.09 12.93 -11.85
CA SER A 8 -12.77 11.97 -10.96
C SER A 8 -13.80 11.09 -11.66
N ARG A 9 -14.45 11.59 -12.71
CA ARG A 9 -15.44 10.86 -13.52
C ARG A 9 -14.89 9.60 -14.19
N LEU A 10 -13.57 9.51 -14.39
CA LEU A 10 -12.90 8.36 -15.01
C LEU A 10 -12.63 7.22 -14.02
N PHE A 11 -13.07 7.35 -12.76
CA PHE A 11 -12.74 6.37 -11.73
C PHE A 11 -13.17 4.93 -12.07
N PRO A 12 -14.40 4.66 -12.57
CA PRO A 12 -14.79 3.31 -12.97
C PRO A 12 -13.87 2.71 -14.05
N GLU A 13 -13.52 3.51 -15.06
CA GLU A 13 -12.65 3.10 -16.16
C GLU A 13 -11.23 2.82 -15.66
N MET A 14 -10.72 3.63 -14.73
CA MET A 14 -9.40 3.42 -14.12
C MET A 14 -9.36 2.17 -13.25
N VAL A 15 -10.44 1.86 -12.53
CA VAL A 15 -10.58 0.59 -11.81
C VAL A 15 -10.55 -0.58 -12.79
N MET A 16 -11.28 -0.52 -13.91
CA MET A 16 -11.21 -1.58 -14.94
C MET A 16 -9.82 -1.68 -15.57
N ALA A 17 -9.15 -0.56 -15.82
CA ALA A 17 -7.81 -0.53 -16.41
C ALA A 17 -6.73 -1.10 -15.47
N SER A 18 -6.96 -1.10 -14.15
CA SER A 18 -5.98 -1.63 -13.18
C SER A 18 -5.70 -3.13 -13.32
N TYR A 19 -6.59 -3.88 -14.01
CA TYR A 19 -6.43 -5.30 -14.36
C TYR A 19 -5.46 -5.56 -15.53
N THR A 20 -4.53 -4.64 -15.78
CA THR A 20 -3.42 -4.82 -16.73
C THR A 20 -2.25 -5.54 -16.06
N ASN A 21 -1.35 -6.14 -16.86
CA ASN A 21 -0.08 -6.70 -16.39
C ASN A 21 1.09 -5.74 -16.61
N ASP A 22 0.86 -4.61 -17.31
CA ASP A 22 1.92 -3.64 -17.58
C ASP A 22 2.23 -2.78 -16.34
N LEU A 23 3.47 -2.85 -15.87
CA LEU A 23 3.91 -2.16 -14.66
C LEU A 23 3.80 -0.63 -14.79
N VAL A 24 4.07 -0.07 -15.98
CA VAL A 24 4.02 1.38 -16.20
C VAL A 24 2.58 1.88 -16.13
N GLN A 25 1.65 1.16 -16.74
CA GLN A 25 0.23 1.43 -16.63
C GLN A 25 -0.25 1.33 -15.18
N LYS A 26 0.12 0.26 -14.45
CA LYS A 26 -0.22 0.14 -13.03
C LYS A 26 0.27 1.33 -12.21
N LYS A 27 1.50 1.81 -12.42
CA LYS A 27 2.02 3.01 -11.72
C LYS A 27 1.14 4.24 -11.93
N MET A 28 0.75 4.50 -13.18
CA MET A 28 -0.06 5.66 -13.53
C MET A 28 -1.48 5.53 -12.97
N ILE A 29 -2.08 4.33 -13.08
CA ILE A 29 -3.43 4.05 -12.61
C ILE A 29 -3.49 4.11 -11.09
N TYR A 30 -2.51 3.54 -10.38
CA TYR A 30 -2.51 3.54 -8.91
C TYR A 30 -2.30 4.92 -8.33
N LEU A 31 -1.44 5.73 -8.95
CA LEU A 31 -1.34 7.14 -8.60
C LEU A 31 -2.68 7.86 -8.76
N TYR A 32 -3.42 7.60 -9.84
CA TYR A 32 -4.76 8.16 -10.03
C TYR A 32 -5.73 7.67 -8.94
N LEU A 33 -5.80 6.36 -8.70
CA LEU A 33 -6.74 5.76 -7.74
C LEU A 33 -6.51 6.32 -6.33
N VAL A 34 -5.25 6.42 -5.88
CA VAL A 34 -4.89 7.00 -4.59
C VAL A 34 -5.40 8.43 -4.44
N ASN A 35 -5.29 9.26 -5.49
CA ASN A 35 -5.70 10.66 -5.42
C ASN A 35 -7.22 10.88 -5.45
N TYR A 36 -8.00 9.94 -6.00
CA TYR A 36 -9.46 10.10 -6.17
C TYR A 36 -10.31 9.10 -5.36
N ALA A 37 -9.69 8.19 -4.62
CA ALA A 37 -10.39 7.17 -3.84
C ALA A 37 -11.33 7.76 -2.78
N ALA A 38 -10.88 8.79 -2.06
CA ALA A 38 -11.69 9.45 -1.03
C ALA A 38 -13.00 10.04 -1.58
N SER A 39 -13.01 10.47 -2.84
CA SER A 39 -14.22 10.99 -3.51
C SER A 39 -15.15 9.88 -4.03
N ASN A 40 -14.67 8.63 -4.13
CA ASN A 40 -15.41 7.51 -4.72
C ASN A 40 -15.30 6.23 -3.87
N PRO A 41 -15.75 6.25 -2.60
CA PRO A 41 -15.50 5.15 -1.65
C PRO A 41 -16.12 3.82 -2.09
N SER A 42 -17.29 3.83 -2.74
CA SER A 42 -17.96 2.62 -3.20
C SER A 42 -17.17 1.86 -4.27
N LEU A 43 -16.62 2.58 -5.24
CA LEU A 43 -15.79 2.00 -6.30
C LEU A 43 -14.37 1.70 -5.81
N ALA A 44 -13.89 2.44 -4.81
CA ALA A 44 -12.56 2.23 -4.26
C ALA A 44 -12.41 0.85 -3.60
N VAL A 45 -13.50 0.22 -3.13
CA VAL A 45 -13.49 -1.17 -2.65
C VAL A 45 -12.99 -2.15 -3.74
N LEU A 46 -13.36 -1.93 -5.00
CA LEU A 46 -12.88 -2.76 -6.12
C LEU A 46 -11.38 -2.54 -6.37
N ALA A 47 -10.90 -1.31 -6.19
CA ALA A 47 -9.48 -0.99 -6.25
C ALA A 47 -8.70 -1.68 -5.11
N ILE A 48 -9.24 -1.72 -3.90
CA ILE A 48 -8.65 -2.45 -2.76
C ILE A 48 -8.43 -3.92 -3.11
N ASN A 49 -9.46 -4.60 -3.63
CA ASN A 49 -9.35 -6.01 -4.01
C ASN A 49 -8.26 -6.25 -5.07
N THR A 50 -8.17 -5.34 -6.04
CA THR A 50 -7.14 -5.42 -7.09
C THR A 50 -5.74 -5.22 -6.49
N LEU A 51 -5.56 -4.23 -5.63
CA LEU A 51 -4.29 -3.96 -4.96
C LEU A 51 -3.88 -5.09 -4.02
N GLN A 52 -4.80 -5.70 -3.29
CA GLN A 52 -4.52 -6.85 -2.42
C GLN A 52 -4.08 -8.08 -3.21
N LYS A 53 -4.65 -8.27 -4.41
CA LYS A 53 -4.19 -9.31 -5.34
C LYS A 53 -2.77 -9.03 -5.81
N ASP A 54 -2.49 -7.80 -6.23
CA ASP A 54 -1.15 -7.40 -6.70
C ASP A 54 -0.09 -7.41 -5.58
N CYS A 55 -0.48 -7.24 -4.31
CA CYS A 55 0.43 -7.44 -3.17
C CYS A 55 0.95 -8.89 -3.07
N GLN A 56 0.37 -9.83 -3.80
CA GLN A 56 0.76 -11.25 -3.84
C GLN A 56 1.33 -11.64 -5.22
N ASP A 57 1.64 -10.67 -6.08
CA ASP A 57 2.22 -10.92 -7.39
C ASP A 57 3.63 -11.55 -7.30
N THR A 58 4.05 -12.27 -8.34
CA THR A 58 5.40 -12.85 -8.38
C THR A 58 6.47 -11.76 -8.53
N ASP A 59 6.15 -10.65 -9.20
CA ASP A 59 7.06 -9.51 -9.38
C ASP A 59 7.11 -8.63 -8.10
N PRO A 60 8.27 -8.51 -7.44
CA PRO A 60 8.41 -7.66 -6.24
C PRO A 60 8.13 -6.17 -6.52
N SER A 61 8.33 -5.71 -7.75
CA SER A 61 8.05 -4.33 -8.16
C SER A 61 6.54 -4.05 -8.12
N ILE A 62 5.73 -5.02 -8.57
CA ILE A 62 4.27 -4.96 -8.52
C ILE A 62 3.81 -5.04 -7.06
N ARG A 63 4.33 -6.01 -6.29
CA ARG A 63 3.99 -6.16 -4.86
C ARG A 63 4.22 -4.88 -4.06
N GLY A 64 5.43 -4.32 -4.14
CA GLY A 64 5.79 -3.12 -3.38
C GLY A 64 5.01 -1.88 -3.84
N LEU A 65 4.77 -1.75 -5.15
CA LEU A 65 3.95 -0.67 -5.72
C LEU A 65 2.49 -0.76 -5.22
N ALA A 66 1.91 -1.96 -5.24
CA ALA A 66 0.55 -2.20 -4.80
C ALA A 66 0.41 -1.93 -3.30
N LEU A 67 1.36 -2.42 -2.49
CA LEU A 67 1.36 -2.19 -1.04
C LEU A 67 1.42 -0.68 -0.69
N ARG A 68 2.32 0.06 -1.34
CA ARG A 68 2.43 1.52 -1.15
C ARG A 68 1.15 2.25 -1.54
N SER A 69 0.50 1.81 -2.62
CA SER A 69 -0.73 2.41 -3.15
C SER A 69 -1.92 2.08 -2.26
N LEU A 70 -2.03 0.84 -1.78
CA LEU A 70 -3.05 0.41 -0.83
C LEU A 70 -3.02 1.24 0.45
N CYS A 71 -1.83 1.42 1.02
CA CYS A 71 -1.62 2.29 2.18
C CYS A 71 -1.87 3.78 1.88
N GLY A 72 -2.02 4.16 0.60
CA GLY A 72 -2.27 5.52 0.14
C GLY A 72 -3.75 5.88 0.00
N LEU A 73 -4.69 4.92 -0.07
CA LEU A 73 -6.08 5.18 -0.45
C LEU A 73 -6.87 6.05 0.56
N GLN A 74 -6.40 6.21 1.80
CA GLN A 74 -7.02 7.07 2.84
C GLN A 74 -8.55 6.96 2.95
N LEU A 75 -9.08 5.74 2.96
CA LEU A 75 -10.50 5.47 3.17
C LEU A 75 -10.79 5.16 4.64
N SER A 76 -12.06 5.30 5.04
CA SER A 76 -12.53 4.83 6.34
C SER A 76 -12.43 3.30 6.44
N ASN A 77 -12.16 2.78 7.64
CA ASN A 77 -12.11 1.34 7.94
C ASN A 77 -11.05 0.55 7.14
N MET A 78 -9.95 1.19 6.74
CA MET A 78 -8.88 0.52 5.98
C MET A 78 -8.05 -0.48 6.79
N MET A 79 -8.13 -0.45 8.12
CA MET A 79 -7.25 -1.25 8.99
C MET A 79 -7.36 -2.75 8.71
N GLU A 80 -8.57 -3.26 8.43
CA GLU A 80 -8.80 -4.68 8.11
C GLU A 80 -8.09 -5.14 6.82
N TYR A 81 -7.85 -4.22 5.87
CA TYR A 81 -7.14 -4.50 4.62
C TYR A 81 -5.64 -4.23 4.72
N LEU A 82 -5.25 -3.20 5.48
CA LEU A 82 -3.88 -2.74 5.61
C LEU A 82 -3.04 -3.65 6.50
N GLU A 83 -3.57 -4.06 7.65
CA GLU A 83 -2.83 -4.88 8.61
C GLU A 83 -2.27 -6.18 7.99
N PRO A 84 -3.08 -7.04 7.33
CA PRO A 84 -2.54 -8.26 6.75
C PRO A 84 -1.59 -7.99 5.59
N ALA A 85 -1.78 -6.89 4.83
CA ALA A 85 -0.90 -6.54 3.72
C ALA A 85 0.47 -6.04 4.21
N VAL A 86 0.48 -5.20 5.24
CA VAL A 86 1.72 -4.68 5.85
C VAL A 86 2.47 -5.79 6.57
N LYS A 87 1.81 -6.63 7.39
CA LYS A 87 2.46 -7.77 8.04
C LYS A 87 3.14 -8.71 7.04
N LYS A 88 2.45 -9.06 5.94
CA LYS A 88 3.06 -9.86 4.86
C LYS A 88 4.21 -9.13 4.18
N GLY A 89 4.07 -7.82 3.96
CA GLY A 89 5.12 -7.01 3.34
C GLY A 89 6.39 -6.88 4.18
N LEU A 90 6.27 -6.79 5.51
CA LEU A 90 7.42 -6.74 6.44
C LEU A 90 8.22 -8.05 6.41
N ALA A 91 7.56 -9.18 6.16
CA ALA A 91 8.17 -10.49 6.02
C ALA A 91 8.57 -10.86 4.57
N ASP A 92 8.48 -9.94 3.60
CA ASP A 92 8.77 -10.24 2.19
C ASP A 92 10.28 -10.48 1.97
N PRO A 93 10.67 -11.46 1.11
CA PRO A 93 12.08 -11.70 0.80
C PRO A 93 12.78 -10.51 0.11
N ASN A 94 12.02 -9.63 -0.58
CA ASN A 94 12.58 -8.51 -1.31
C ASN A 94 12.60 -7.21 -0.48
N GLY A 95 13.77 -6.59 -0.36
CA GLY A 95 13.96 -5.35 0.41
C GLY A 95 13.09 -4.17 -0.06
N TYR A 96 12.78 -4.06 -1.35
CA TYR A 96 11.88 -3.00 -1.85
C TYR A 96 10.46 -3.13 -1.28
N VAL A 97 9.97 -4.37 -1.14
CA VAL A 97 8.63 -4.62 -0.58
C VAL A 97 8.64 -4.37 0.92
N ARG A 98 9.69 -4.81 1.64
CA ARG A 98 9.85 -4.53 3.08
C ARG A 98 9.90 -3.03 3.35
N LYS A 99 10.66 -2.26 2.57
CA LYS A 99 10.69 -0.79 2.64
C LYS A 99 9.30 -0.18 2.44
N ALA A 100 8.55 -0.64 1.44
CA ALA A 100 7.18 -0.19 1.22
C ALA A 100 6.25 -0.53 2.41
N ALA A 101 6.45 -1.69 3.03
CA ALA A 101 5.69 -2.13 4.19
C ALA A 101 5.98 -1.30 5.44
N VAL A 102 7.24 -0.95 5.68
CA VAL A 102 7.65 -0.04 6.76
C VAL A 102 6.96 1.32 6.64
N VAL A 103 6.98 1.92 5.45
CA VAL A 103 6.24 3.17 5.19
C VAL A 103 4.73 2.97 5.37
N GLY A 104 4.21 1.79 5.01
CA GLY A 104 2.83 1.40 5.25
C GLY A 104 2.47 1.33 6.73
N ALA A 105 3.33 0.73 7.56
CA ALA A 105 3.19 0.66 9.01
C ALA A 105 3.13 2.05 9.64
N LEU A 106 3.99 2.98 9.19
CA LEU A 106 3.93 4.39 9.61
C LEU A 106 2.57 5.02 9.29
N LYS A 107 2.04 4.79 8.08
CA LYS A 107 0.72 5.32 7.70
C LYS A 107 -0.42 4.68 8.51
N MET A 108 -0.36 3.39 8.80
CA MET A 108 -1.31 2.72 9.70
C MET A 108 -1.28 3.33 11.10
N PHE A 109 -0.07 3.62 11.62
CA PHE A 109 0.09 4.27 12.92
C PHE A 109 -0.53 5.67 12.94
N HIS A 110 -0.46 6.43 11.84
CA HIS A 110 -1.13 7.74 11.74
C HIS A 110 -2.66 7.63 11.64
N LEU A 111 -3.19 6.51 11.12
CA LEU A 111 -4.63 6.28 11.03
C LEU A 111 -5.23 5.90 12.38
N ASP A 112 -4.62 4.94 13.08
CA ASP A 112 -5.07 4.51 14.40
C ASP A 112 -3.86 4.04 15.25
N PRO A 113 -3.26 4.95 16.03
CA PRO A 113 -2.12 4.63 16.88
C PRO A 113 -2.44 3.58 17.95
N GLN A 114 -3.68 3.55 18.44
CA GLN A 114 -4.07 2.68 19.54
C GLN A 114 -4.20 1.23 19.04
N HIS A 115 -4.88 1.04 17.90
CA HIS A 115 -4.97 -0.28 17.27
C HIS A 115 -3.59 -0.85 16.95
N VAL A 116 -2.68 -0.05 16.36
CA VAL A 116 -1.33 -0.53 16.04
C VAL A 116 -0.54 -0.96 17.28
N ARG A 117 -0.70 -0.25 18.41
CA ARG A 117 0.03 -0.57 19.65
C ARG A 117 -0.55 -1.74 20.42
N GLU A 118 -1.87 -1.86 20.47
CA GLU A 118 -2.55 -2.79 21.38
C GLU A 118 -3.00 -4.07 20.66
N ASN A 119 -3.27 -4.00 19.36
CA ASN A 119 -3.91 -5.08 18.61
C ASN A 119 -3.01 -5.68 17.52
N THR A 120 -1.79 -5.16 17.32
CA THR A 120 -0.89 -5.65 16.27
C THR A 120 0.56 -5.80 16.73
N ASP A 121 1.27 -6.77 16.15
CA ASP A 121 2.70 -7.01 16.41
C ASP A 121 3.63 -6.16 15.54
N ILE A 122 3.09 -5.23 14.74
CA ILE A 122 3.83 -4.42 13.75
C ILE A 122 5.00 -3.67 14.41
N VAL A 123 4.80 -3.15 15.63
CA VAL A 123 5.86 -2.43 16.34
C VAL A 123 7.03 -3.37 16.66
N GLN A 124 6.76 -4.61 17.07
CA GLN A 124 7.80 -5.61 17.32
C GLN A 124 8.50 -6.00 16.03
N ASP A 125 7.75 -6.21 14.94
CA ASP A 125 8.31 -6.52 13.62
C ASP A 125 9.27 -5.41 13.14
N LEU A 126 8.92 -4.14 13.34
CA LEU A 126 9.80 -3.00 13.03
C LEU A 126 11.07 -2.99 13.90
N TYR A 127 10.95 -3.25 15.21
CA TYR A 127 12.11 -3.40 16.09
C TYR A 127 13.04 -4.53 15.62
N HIS A 128 12.50 -5.65 15.14
CA HIS A 128 13.29 -6.76 14.60
C HIS A 128 14.06 -6.39 13.32
N ILE A 129 13.46 -5.56 12.46
CA ILE A 129 14.11 -5.03 11.25
C ILE A 129 15.31 -4.15 11.64
N VAL A 130 15.11 -3.21 12.57
CA VAL A 130 16.15 -2.25 12.99
C VAL A 130 17.26 -2.92 13.81
N SER A 131 16.93 -3.93 14.61
CA SER A 131 17.88 -4.61 15.50
C SER A 131 18.86 -5.59 14.82
N GLY A 132 18.82 -5.70 13.48
CA GLY A 132 19.86 -6.39 12.70
C GLY A 132 19.40 -7.68 11.99
N SER A 133 18.09 -7.92 11.87
CA SER A 133 17.58 -9.03 11.04
C SER A 133 17.66 -8.72 9.54
N ASP A 134 17.59 -7.44 9.18
CA ASP A 134 17.65 -6.97 7.80
C ASP A 134 19.05 -6.49 7.43
N HIS A 135 19.49 -6.79 6.21
CA HIS A 135 20.79 -6.41 5.68
C HIS A 135 20.68 -5.29 4.64
N ASP A 136 19.46 -4.93 4.23
CA ASP A 136 19.22 -3.86 3.25
C ASP A 136 19.22 -2.47 3.94
N PRO A 137 20.22 -1.61 3.68
CA PRO A 137 20.33 -0.30 4.35
C PRO A 137 19.15 0.64 4.04
N ASP A 138 18.54 0.49 2.87
CA ASP A 138 17.37 1.27 2.45
C ASP A 138 16.09 0.92 3.23
N VAL A 139 16.00 -0.28 3.79
CA VAL A 139 14.88 -0.69 4.65
C VAL A 139 15.09 -0.14 6.05
N ILE A 140 16.33 -0.23 6.56
CA ILE A 140 16.71 0.23 7.90
C ILE A 140 16.54 1.74 8.04
N TYR A 141 16.87 2.54 7.01
CA TYR A 141 16.74 3.99 7.07
C TYR A 141 15.28 4.48 7.18
N ASP A 142 14.35 3.75 6.56
CA ASP A 142 12.93 4.12 6.53
C ASP A 142 12.12 3.58 7.73
N ALA A 143 12.73 2.70 8.57
CA ALA A 143 12.11 2.02 9.71
C ALA A 143 12.26 2.76 11.04
#